data_AF-A0A946FJN1-F1
#
_entry.id   AF-A0A946FJN1-F1
#
_cell.length_a   1.000
_cell.length_b   1.000
_cell.length_c   1.000
_cell.angle_alpha   90.00
_cell.angle_beta   90.00
_cell.angle_gamma   90.00
#
_symmetry.space_group_name_H-M   'P 1'
#
loop_
_entity.id
_entity.type
_entity.pdbx_description
1 polymer ?
#
loop_
_entity_poly.entity_id
_entity_poly.type
_entity_poly.pdbx_seq_one_letter_code
_entity_poly.pdbx_strand_id
1 'polypeptide(L)'
;RKIWKEVNSINTEILATFNVRIYKTPITPVSLANGKYIYVRNCYVCHGNKGDGDGPLAVHFDPSPAVLSNPKITGDANTTAYDNFEVITVGIANTAMISWTATLSDQEIWDVTYYLRTFSNADLKLPPVNLELAAIESSADTSKDLIDQVVEEVRRLLEESLNIYKSGQVDNAAELAFDAYLAYEKIESNLINKDKELGVSLESTFSRYRGEIKRNAPLEEVEILSKEINIKLAKGLELLKSEVGFTGMFFQSFSIIVREGFEAILIIAALIAFLVKSRNQSRVKSVHIGVVVAILASFATAYIVHEVLHLSMASQELLEGWIMLVAVAVLFSVSYWLVSKIDNKRWQQYINKQMSGALSKGNIFTLGFVAFISVYREGFETVLFYKALYLYSGDSTSGIIPGFLAGCAVLAVVFYLINTLGVRIPIKWFFGFTSVLLYYMAFTFMGKGLHELQMGEQVSMTSANFLPSITWLGMYPTWETFIGQGVLFVAFVFALIYTFIIKAELGAAKLKEETSQLQSNITQVHDLVEHISHHAKRCEVFLKDTPDQDLQELSGHLREIDIKIHELFGHVKHVENQLQDDYEKRAKQGFPSQQN
;
A
#
# COMPACT_ATOMS: atom_id res chain seq x y z
N ARG A 1 32.93 38.49 -32.80
CA ARG A 1 33.56 38.93 -31.52
C ARG A 1 33.21 40.38 -31.15
N LYS A 2 33.24 41.37 -32.06
CA LYS A 2 32.88 42.77 -31.74
C LYS A 2 31.39 42.94 -31.40
N ILE A 3 30.51 42.39 -32.25
CA ILE A 3 29.04 42.37 -32.04
C ILE A 3 28.65 41.68 -30.73
N TRP A 4 29.22 40.50 -30.45
CA TRP A 4 28.95 39.75 -29.21
C TRP A 4 29.35 40.52 -27.94
N LYS A 5 30.40 41.37 -28.01
CA LYS A 5 30.78 42.25 -26.90
C LYS A 5 29.81 43.41 -26.72
N GLU A 6 29.34 44.02 -27.81
CA GLU A 6 28.33 45.08 -27.77
C GLU A 6 26.99 44.55 -27.23
N VAL A 7 26.55 43.39 -27.69
CA VAL A 7 25.31 42.74 -27.21
C VAL A 7 25.40 42.43 -25.71
N ASN A 8 26.52 41.88 -25.24
CA ASN A 8 26.69 41.63 -23.80
C ASN A 8 26.76 42.90 -22.97
N SER A 9 27.34 43.98 -23.50
CA SER A 9 27.39 45.28 -22.83
C SER A 9 25.97 45.84 -22.65
N ILE A 10 25.17 45.84 -23.71
CA ILE A 10 23.77 46.28 -23.68
C ILE A 10 22.95 45.42 -22.71
N ASN A 11 23.13 44.10 -22.76
CA ASN A 11 22.40 43.19 -21.86
C ASN A 11 22.76 43.45 -20.38
N THR A 12 24.03 43.70 -20.08
CA THR A 12 24.49 44.03 -18.72
C THR A 12 23.89 45.35 -18.22
N GLU A 13 23.82 46.35 -19.10
CA GLU A 13 23.28 47.68 -18.79
C GLU A 13 21.76 47.65 -18.56
N ILE A 14 21.03 46.85 -19.35
CA ILE A 14 19.60 46.59 -19.16
C ILE A 14 19.35 45.89 -17.82
N LEU A 15 20.06 44.80 -17.52
CA LEU A 15 19.90 44.07 -16.26
C LEU A 15 20.17 44.96 -15.03
N ALA A 16 21.17 45.83 -15.11
CA ALA A 16 21.47 46.80 -14.05
C ALA A 16 20.37 47.86 -13.90
N THR A 17 19.80 48.34 -15.01
CA THR A 17 18.74 49.37 -15.01
C THR A 17 17.44 48.86 -14.40
N PHE A 18 17.08 47.60 -14.66
CA PHE A 18 15.86 46.98 -14.13
C PHE A 18 16.06 46.23 -12.81
N ASN A 19 17.26 46.29 -12.22
CA ASN A 19 17.64 45.55 -11.00
C ASN A 19 17.36 44.03 -11.11
N VAL A 20 17.44 43.47 -12.33
CA VAL A 20 17.21 42.05 -12.59
C VAL A 20 18.54 41.32 -12.40
N ARG A 21 18.58 40.41 -11.40
CA ARG A 21 19.75 39.55 -11.17
C ARG A 21 19.52 38.19 -11.81
N ILE A 22 20.29 37.89 -12.85
CA ILE A 22 20.33 36.54 -13.44
C ILE A 22 21.33 35.70 -12.66
N TYR A 23 20.82 34.68 -11.96
CA TYR A 23 21.65 33.71 -11.27
C TYR A 23 22.17 32.68 -12.28
N LYS A 24 23.47 32.76 -12.57
CA LYS A 24 24.15 31.84 -13.50
C LYS A 24 24.62 30.54 -12.84
N THR A 25 24.15 30.28 -11.63
CA THR A 25 24.48 29.14 -10.80
C THR A 25 23.22 28.67 -10.08
N PRO A 26 23.09 27.37 -9.83
CA PRO A 26 21.95 26.83 -9.09
C PRO A 26 21.89 27.40 -7.68
N ILE A 27 20.67 27.62 -7.22
CA ILE A 27 20.38 28.25 -5.92
C ILE A 27 20.19 27.19 -4.81
N THR A 28 19.84 25.96 -5.18
CA THR A 28 19.79 24.80 -4.28
C THR A 28 20.81 23.72 -4.72
N PRO A 29 21.13 22.73 -3.86
CA PRO A 29 22.08 21.67 -4.20
C PRO A 29 21.63 20.89 -5.43
N VAL A 30 22.53 20.78 -6.42
CA VAL A 30 22.30 20.00 -7.64
C VAL A 30 22.20 18.51 -7.32
N SER A 31 21.12 17.87 -7.75
CA SER A 31 20.90 16.43 -7.65
C SER A 31 21.19 15.75 -8.99
N LEU A 32 22.35 15.10 -9.10
CA LEU A 32 22.69 14.29 -10.28
C LEU A 32 21.73 13.12 -10.50
N ALA A 33 21.09 12.62 -9.43
CA ALA A 33 20.10 11.56 -9.50
C ALA A 33 18.78 12.06 -10.13
N ASN A 34 18.30 13.23 -9.71
CA ASN A 34 17.13 13.86 -10.34
C ASN A 34 17.43 14.24 -11.80
N GLY A 35 18.63 14.77 -12.06
CA GLY A 35 19.07 15.07 -13.42
C GLY A 35 19.10 13.86 -14.34
N LYS A 36 19.49 12.70 -13.82
CA LYS A 36 19.41 11.42 -14.53
C LYS A 36 17.97 11.03 -14.85
N TYR A 37 17.07 11.11 -13.87
CA TYR A 37 15.65 10.81 -14.04
C TYR A 37 15.03 11.66 -15.17
N ILE A 38 15.29 12.97 -15.12
CA ILE A 38 14.84 13.92 -16.13
C ILE A 38 15.41 13.58 -17.50
N TYR A 39 16.73 13.29 -17.58
CA TYR A 39 17.37 12.93 -18.83
C TYR A 39 16.74 11.69 -19.47
N VAL A 40 16.50 10.64 -18.69
CA VAL A 40 15.92 9.38 -19.17
C VAL A 40 14.49 9.59 -19.68
N ARG A 41 13.69 10.41 -18.98
CA ARG A 41 12.29 10.65 -19.34
C ARG A 41 12.13 11.57 -20.54
N ASN A 42 12.99 12.56 -20.67
CA ASN A 42 12.76 13.70 -21.57
C ASN A 42 13.80 13.83 -22.68
N CYS A 43 15.06 13.46 -22.43
CA CYS A 43 16.18 13.74 -23.34
C CYS A 43 16.68 12.49 -24.08
N TYR A 44 16.59 11.31 -23.44
CA TYR A 44 17.09 10.03 -23.94
C TYR A 44 16.54 9.65 -25.32
N VAL A 45 15.25 9.89 -25.56
CA VAL A 45 14.56 9.46 -26.77
C VAL A 45 15.22 10.02 -28.05
N CYS A 46 15.84 11.19 -27.95
CA CYS A 46 16.60 11.83 -29.02
C CYS A 46 18.12 11.68 -28.84
N HIS A 47 18.63 11.87 -27.62
CA HIS A 47 20.09 11.98 -27.38
C HIS A 47 20.77 10.65 -27.02
N GLY A 48 20.03 9.57 -26.76
CA GLY A 48 20.59 8.24 -26.50
C GLY A 48 21.10 8.04 -25.07
N ASN A 49 21.42 6.79 -24.71
CA ASN A 49 21.72 6.39 -23.33
C ASN A 49 23.01 7.03 -22.76
N LYS A 50 23.99 7.27 -23.65
CA LYS A 50 25.27 7.88 -23.30
C LYS A 50 25.41 9.32 -23.79
N GLY A 51 24.32 9.89 -24.32
CA GLY A 51 24.37 11.21 -24.96
C GLY A 51 25.07 11.18 -26.33
N ASP A 52 25.11 10.05 -27.03
CA ASP A 52 25.81 9.93 -28.31
C ASP A 52 24.99 10.46 -29.51
N GLY A 53 23.80 11.01 -29.27
CA GLY A 53 22.91 11.52 -30.32
C GLY A 53 22.25 10.40 -31.13
N ASP A 54 22.21 9.18 -30.58
CA ASP A 54 21.75 7.93 -31.21
C ASP A 54 20.45 7.41 -30.60
N GLY A 55 19.63 8.30 -30.03
CA GLY A 55 18.33 7.94 -29.46
C GLY A 55 17.39 7.29 -30.49
N PRO A 56 16.38 6.52 -30.06
CA PRO A 56 15.45 5.83 -30.96
C PRO A 56 14.79 6.74 -32.02
N LEU A 57 14.61 8.02 -31.74
CA LEU A 57 14.06 9.00 -32.68
C LEU A 57 15.12 9.82 -33.45
N ALA A 58 16.40 9.67 -33.16
CA ALA A 58 17.48 10.47 -33.76
C ALA A 58 17.53 10.35 -35.29
N VAL A 59 17.20 9.17 -35.82
CA VAL A 59 17.16 8.87 -37.26
C VAL A 59 16.06 9.61 -38.03
N HIS A 60 15.14 10.28 -37.33
CA HIS A 60 14.00 10.98 -37.93
C HIS A 60 14.13 12.52 -37.88
N PHE A 61 15.24 13.04 -37.37
CA PHE A 61 15.47 14.48 -37.25
C PHE A 61 16.61 14.97 -38.15
N ASP A 62 16.36 16.08 -38.85
CA ASP A 62 17.34 16.88 -39.59
C ASP A 62 17.21 18.35 -39.14
N PRO A 63 18.22 18.94 -38.47
CA PRO A 63 19.51 18.35 -38.13
C PRO A 63 19.43 17.27 -37.04
N SER A 64 20.37 16.32 -37.06
CA SER A 64 20.44 15.25 -36.05
C SER A 64 20.70 15.79 -34.64
N PRO A 65 20.23 15.10 -33.58
CA PRO A 65 20.46 15.50 -32.20
C PRO A 65 21.95 15.66 -31.86
N ALA A 66 22.26 16.62 -30.99
CA ALA A 66 23.62 16.88 -30.55
C ALA A 66 24.22 15.70 -29.76
N VAL A 67 25.51 15.45 -29.98
CA VAL A 67 26.32 14.44 -29.25
C VAL A 67 26.76 15.04 -27.91
N LEU A 68 25.95 14.87 -26.87
CA LEU A 68 26.18 15.35 -25.52
C LEU A 68 27.40 14.73 -24.82
N SER A 69 27.92 13.60 -25.29
CA SER A 69 29.18 13.03 -24.83
C SER A 69 30.41 13.83 -25.32
N ASN A 70 30.23 14.75 -26.28
CA ASN A 70 31.31 15.59 -26.79
C ASN A 70 31.63 16.74 -25.82
N PRO A 71 32.85 16.82 -25.26
CA PRO A 71 33.22 17.89 -24.32
C PRO A 71 33.06 19.31 -24.88
N LYS A 72 33.12 19.51 -26.20
CA LYS A 72 32.87 20.83 -26.81
C LYS A 72 31.42 21.31 -26.72
N ILE A 73 30.49 20.43 -26.37
CA ILE A 73 29.05 20.69 -26.27
C ILE A 73 28.62 20.77 -24.81
N THR A 74 29.24 19.98 -23.94
CA THR A 74 28.78 19.79 -22.55
C THR A 74 29.85 20.11 -21.51
N GLY A 75 31.08 20.47 -21.87
CA GLY A 75 32.03 20.94 -20.88
C GLY A 75 33.49 20.95 -21.32
N ASP A 76 33.88 21.99 -22.04
CA ASP A 76 35.26 22.40 -22.28
C ASP A 76 35.51 23.82 -21.72
N ALA A 77 36.69 24.39 -21.98
CA ALA A 77 37.03 25.74 -21.53
C ALA A 77 36.15 26.86 -22.12
N ASN A 78 35.33 26.54 -23.13
CA ASN A 78 34.48 27.49 -23.85
C ASN A 78 32.98 27.27 -23.62
N THR A 79 32.57 26.21 -22.89
CA THR A 79 31.16 25.84 -22.68
C THR A 79 30.85 25.67 -21.19
N THR A 80 30.20 26.68 -20.62
CA THR A 80 29.84 26.75 -19.20
C THR A 80 28.58 25.93 -18.89
N ALA A 81 28.37 25.60 -17.61
CA ALA A 81 27.14 24.91 -17.20
C ALA A 81 25.89 25.78 -17.49
N TYR A 82 26.02 27.10 -17.40
CA TYR A 82 24.94 28.02 -17.73
C TYR A 82 24.60 28.00 -19.23
N ASP A 83 25.58 27.81 -20.12
CA ASP A 83 25.29 27.70 -21.57
C ASP A 83 24.46 26.44 -21.86
N ASN A 84 24.72 25.34 -21.14
CA ASN A 84 23.90 24.13 -21.24
C ASN A 84 22.51 24.32 -20.62
N PHE A 85 22.43 24.97 -19.46
CA PHE A 85 21.17 25.36 -18.82
C PHE A 85 20.31 26.16 -19.79
N GLU A 86 20.88 27.21 -20.40
CA GLU A 86 20.17 28.07 -21.35
C GLU A 86 19.64 27.30 -22.56
N VAL A 87 20.44 26.40 -23.17
CA VAL A 87 19.98 25.57 -24.29
C VAL A 87 18.79 24.69 -23.92
N ILE A 88 18.75 24.15 -22.70
CA ILE A 88 17.62 23.34 -22.23
C ILE A 88 16.41 24.23 -21.93
N THR A 89 16.65 25.39 -21.31
CA THR A 89 15.62 26.38 -20.98
C THR A 89 14.93 26.91 -22.23
N VAL A 90 15.68 27.33 -23.26
CA VAL A 90 15.10 28.01 -24.43
C VAL A 90 14.91 27.12 -25.66
N GLY A 91 15.58 25.95 -25.71
CA GLY A 91 15.60 25.10 -26.90
C GLY A 91 16.48 25.68 -28.04
N ILE A 92 16.45 25.03 -29.20
CA ILE A 92 17.21 25.45 -30.39
C ILE A 92 16.25 25.65 -31.56
N ALA A 93 16.15 26.89 -32.04
CA ALA A 93 15.31 27.25 -33.18
C ALA A 93 15.64 26.42 -34.43
N ASN A 94 14.60 26.05 -35.19
CA ASN A 94 14.68 25.21 -36.39
C ASN A 94 15.25 23.79 -36.15
N THR A 95 15.08 23.25 -34.95
CA THR A 95 15.42 21.86 -34.61
C THR A 95 14.29 21.21 -33.79
N ALA A 96 14.40 19.92 -33.51
CA ALA A 96 13.49 19.21 -32.62
C ALA A 96 13.73 19.50 -31.11
N MET A 97 14.76 20.29 -30.76
CA MET A 97 15.08 20.66 -29.39
C MET A 97 14.17 21.80 -28.93
N ILE A 98 13.07 21.45 -28.26
CA ILE A 98 12.10 22.40 -27.70
C ILE A 98 12.63 23.07 -26.42
N SER A 99 11.97 24.14 -26.02
CA SER A 99 12.13 24.72 -24.67
C SER A 99 11.54 23.78 -23.63
N TRP A 100 12.27 23.56 -22.53
CA TRP A 100 11.85 22.66 -21.46
C TRP A 100 11.27 23.37 -20.23
N THR A 101 11.19 24.71 -20.22
CA THR A 101 10.63 25.47 -19.09
C THR A 101 9.15 25.22 -18.85
N ALA A 102 8.42 24.71 -19.85
CA ALA A 102 7.02 24.30 -19.71
C ALA A 102 6.87 22.91 -19.04
N THR A 103 7.94 22.18 -18.80
CA THR A 103 7.90 20.81 -18.27
C THR A 103 8.84 20.59 -17.09
N LEU A 104 9.92 21.38 -16.99
CA LEU A 104 10.95 21.28 -15.96
C LEU A 104 11.10 22.64 -15.27
N SER A 105 11.16 22.63 -13.95
CA SER A 105 11.53 23.79 -13.13
C SER A 105 13.00 24.17 -13.32
N ASP A 106 13.39 25.40 -12.96
CA ASP A 106 14.78 25.85 -13.03
C ASP A 106 15.73 24.92 -12.28
N GLN A 107 15.31 24.39 -11.11
CA GLN A 107 16.14 23.45 -10.37
C GLN A 107 16.30 22.12 -11.10
N GLU A 108 15.23 21.60 -11.70
CA GLU A 108 15.27 20.39 -12.52
C GLU A 108 16.13 20.56 -13.77
N ILE A 109 16.07 21.74 -14.40
CA ILE A 109 16.95 22.10 -15.52
C ILE A 109 18.41 22.14 -15.05
N TRP A 110 18.70 22.69 -13.86
CA TRP A 110 20.04 22.62 -13.28
C TRP A 110 20.50 21.19 -12.99
N ASP A 111 19.62 20.35 -12.47
CA ASP A 111 19.92 18.96 -12.16
C ASP A 111 20.27 18.18 -13.44
N VAL A 112 19.45 18.26 -14.49
CA VAL A 112 19.74 17.61 -15.79
C VAL A 112 20.94 18.24 -16.49
N THR A 113 21.14 19.55 -16.32
CA THR A 113 22.30 20.29 -16.84
C THR A 113 23.59 19.77 -16.23
N TYR A 114 23.65 19.42 -14.95
CA TYR A 114 24.87 18.85 -14.38
C TYR A 114 24.98 17.36 -14.67
N TYR A 115 23.87 16.63 -14.78
CA TYR A 115 23.89 15.23 -15.18
C TYR A 115 24.47 15.03 -16.58
N LEU A 116 24.04 15.80 -17.60
CA LEU A 116 24.57 15.65 -18.96
C LEU A 116 26.08 15.91 -19.05
N ARG A 117 26.63 16.77 -18.18
CA ARG A 117 28.07 17.09 -18.15
C ARG A 117 28.91 15.93 -17.63
N THR A 118 28.29 14.95 -16.98
CA THR A 118 28.96 13.70 -16.57
C THR A 118 29.34 12.83 -17.77
N PHE A 119 28.68 12.97 -18.93
CA PHE A 119 29.01 12.18 -20.12
C PHE A 119 30.36 12.55 -20.73
N SER A 120 30.77 13.81 -20.61
CA SER A 120 32.01 14.34 -21.18
C SER A 120 33.09 14.65 -20.13
N ASN A 121 32.74 14.65 -18.84
CA ASN A 121 33.63 15.03 -17.75
C ASN A 121 33.50 14.06 -16.55
N ALA A 122 34.47 13.17 -16.42
CA ALA A 122 34.52 12.18 -15.33
C ALA A 122 34.81 12.79 -13.95
N ASP A 123 35.41 13.99 -13.89
CA ASP A 123 35.81 14.69 -12.66
C ASP A 123 34.95 15.95 -12.42
N LEU A 124 33.65 15.88 -12.75
CA LEU A 124 32.72 17.00 -12.63
C LEU A 124 32.59 17.45 -11.17
N LYS A 125 33.01 18.69 -10.88
CA LYS A 125 32.79 19.34 -9.58
C LYS A 125 31.44 20.04 -9.55
N LEU A 126 30.59 19.64 -8.61
CA LEU A 126 29.30 20.30 -8.37
C LEU A 126 29.52 21.71 -7.80
N PRO A 127 28.63 22.67 -8.13
CA PRO A 127 28.74 24.04 -7.65
C PRO A 127 28.48 24.09 -6.14
N PRO A 128 29.18 24.97 -5.39
CA PRO A 128 28.92 25.16 -3.97
C PRO A 128 27.50 25.72 -3.76
N VAL A 129 26.78 25.15 -2.79
CA VAL A 129 25.43 25.57 -2.42
C VAL A 129 25.46 27.01 -1.90
N ASN A 130 24.63 27.90 -2.45
CA ASN A 130 24.47 29.24 -1.90
C ASN A 130 23.60 29.18 -0.64
N LEU A 131 24.24 28.95 0.50
CA LEU A 131 23.61 28.76 1.82
C LEU A 131 22.74 29.95 2.26
N GLU A 132 23.02 31.17 1.78
CA GLU A 132 22.17 32.35 2.06
C GLU A 132 20.83 32.31 1.33
N LEU A 133 20.76 31.71 0.13
CA LEU A 133 19.51 31.58 -0.64
C LEU A 133 18.70 30.35 -0.19
N ALA A 134 19.36 29.24 0.11
CA ALA A 134 18.72 28.02 0.61
C ALA A 134 18.05 28.20 1.99
N ALA A 135 18.54 29.15 2.80
CA ALA A 135 17.97 29.48 4.11
C ALA A 135 16.67 30.31 4.03
N ILE A 136 16.38 30.92 2.88
CA ILE A 136 15.15 31.71 2.66
C ILE A 136 13.97 30.79 2.32
N GLU A 137 14.21 29.63 1.71
CA GLU A 137 13.15 28.66 1.31
C GLU A 137 12.80 27.63 2.39
N SER A 138 13.65 27.38 3.39
CA SER A 138 13.52 26.23 4.30
C SER A 138 12.60 26.42 5.53
N SER A 139 11.76 27.45 5.59
CA SER A 139 10.77 27.60 6.68
C SER A 139 9.44 26.95 6.31
N ALA A 140 8.91 26.06 7.16
CA ALA A 140 7.66 25.30 6.93
C ALA A 140 6.36 26.14 6.94
N ASP A 141 6.44 27.46 6.75
CA ASP A 141 5.30 28.38 6.59
C ASP A 141 4.99 28.64 5.09
N THR A 142 5.87 28.21 4.17
CA THR A 142 5.91 28.70 2.78
C THR A 142 4.89 28.05 1.84
N SER A 143 4.24 26.92 2.15
CA SER A 143 3.29 26.27 1.22
C SER A 143 1.94 27.00 1.11
N LYS A 144 1.44 27.55 2.23
CA LYS A 144 0.28 28.44 2.27
C LYS A 144 0.61 29.81 1.70
N ASP A 145 1.80 30.31 2.01
CA ASP A 145 2.36 31.54 1.42
C ASP A 145 2.58 31.41 -0.10
N LEU A 146 2.96 30.24 -0.63
CA LEU A 146 3.17 30.03 -2.07
C LEU A 146 1.85 30.07 -2.85
N ILE A 147 0.78 29.47 -2.34
CA ILE A 147 -0.55 29.53 -2.99
C ILE A 147 -1.08 30.97 -2.95
N ASP A 148 -0.88 31.66 -1.83
CA ASP A 148 -1.27 33.07 -1.68
C ASP A 148 -0.43 33.99 -2.58
N GLN A 149 0.88 33.76 -2.69
CA GLN A 149 1.79 34.48 -3.58
C GLN A 149 1.46 34.24 -5.06
N VAL A 150 1.16 33.00 -5.45
CA VAL A 150 0.77 32.68 -6.82
C VAL A 150 -0.54 33.37 -7.19
N VAL A 151 -1.56 33.30 -6.32
CA VAL A 151 -2.86 33.95 -6.60
C VAL A 151 -2.73 35.47 -6.64
N GLU A 152 -1.89 36.06 -5.79
CA GLU A 152 -1.66 37.50 -5.80
C GLU A 152 -0.86 37.96 -7.02
N GLU A 153 0.12 37.16 -7.48
CA GLU A 153 0.86 37.45 -8.71
C GLU A 153 -0.04 37.35 -9.95
N VAL A 154 -0.92 36.35 -10.02
CA VAL A 154 -1.91 36.22 -11.09
C VAL A 154 -2.83 37.45 -11.14
N ARG A 155 -3.31 37.91 -9.97
CA ARG A 155 -4.16 39.12 -9.87
C ARG A 155 -3.44 40.35 -10.38
N ARG A 156 -2.19 40.54 -9.94
CA ARG A 156 -1.34 41.67 -10.35
C ARG A 156 -1.16 41.72 -11.86
N LEU A 157 -0.83 40.57 -12.47
CA LEU A 157 -0.63 40.46 -13.92
C LEU A 157 -1.92 40.66 -14.73
N LEU A 158 -3.07 40.19 -14.22
CA LEU A 158 -4.38 40.45 -14.84
C LEU A 158 -4.77 41.93 -14.81
N GLU A 159 -4.48 42.62 -13.70
CA GLU A 159 -4.74 44.05 -13.57
C GLU A 159 -3.82 44.88 -14.50
N GLU A 160 -2.54 44.52 -14.57
CA GLU A 160 -1.57 45.14 -15.46
C GLU A 160 -1.94 44.92 -16.94
N SER A 161 -2.29 43.69 -17.31
CA SER A 161 -2.80 43.33 -18.63
C SER A 161 -4.00 44.19 -19.04
N LEU A 162 -4.98 44.35 -18.15
CA LEU A 162 -6.18 45.14 -18.42
C LEU A 162 -5.88 46.64 -18.57
N ASN A 163 -4.95 47.18 -17.76
CA ASN A 163 -4.54 48.58 -17.84
C ASN A 163 -3.77 48.87 -19.14
N ILE A 164 -2.89 47.97 -19.57
CA ILE A 164 -2.19 48.07 -20.86
C ILE A 164 -3.17 47.95 -22.04
N TYR A 165 -4.18 47.09 -21.92
CA TYR A 165 -5.24 46.99 -22.92
C TYR A 165 -6.02 48.30 -23.08
N LYS A 166 -6.38 48.96 -21.96
CA LYS A 166 -7.04 50.29 -21.96
C LYS A 166 -6.22 51.37 -22.68
N SER A 167 -4.89 51.24 -22.66
CA SER A 167 -3.98 52.15 -23.37
C SER A 167 -3.82 51.84 -24.87
N GLY A 168 -4.53 50.83 -25.39
CA GLY A 168 -4.54 50.45 -26.81
C GLY A 168 -3.37 49.56 -27.24
N GLN A 169 -2.54 49.08 -26.30
CA GLN A 169 -1.40 48.21 -26.59
C GLN A 169 -1.81 46.73 -26.49
N VAL A 170 -2.45 46.25 -27.56
CA VAL A 170 -3.07 44.91 -27.62
C VAL A 170 -2.07 43.77 -27.40
N ASP A 171 -0.91 43.81 -28.05
CA ASP A 171 0.07 42.71 -27.98
C ASP A 171 0.67 42.57 -26.58
N ASN A 172 1.09 43.69 -25.97
CA ASN A 172 1.62 43.73 -24.61
C ASN A 172 0.58 43.28 -23.57
N ALA A 173 -0.69 43.66 -23.75
CA ALA A 173 -1.77 43.20 -22.89
C ALA A 173 -2.00 41.68 -23.01
N ALA A 174 -1.86 41.11 -24.21
CA ALA A 174 -2.00 39.69 -24.47
C ALA A 174 -0.83 38.85 -23.96
N GLU A 175 0.37 39.44 -23.85
CA GLU A 175 1.53 38.84 -23.21
C GLU A 175 1.35 38.79 -21.69
N LEU A 176 0.98 39.91 -21.05
CA LEU A 176 0.68 39.92 -19.61
C LEU A 176 -0.48 38.99 -19.22
N ALA A 177 -1.49 38.85 -20.11
CA ALA A 177 -2.57 37.88 -19.94
C ALA A 177 -2.07 36.42 -19.97
N PHE A 178 -1.02 36.14 -20.74
CA PHE A 178 -0.39 34.84 -20.82
C PHE A 178 0.50 34.59 -19.59
N ASP A 179 1.23 35.59 -19.13
CA ASP A 179 2.04 35.49 -17.90
C ASP A 179 1.16 35.21 -16.68
N ALA A 180 -0.03 35.83 -16.61
CA ALA A 180 -1.01 35.53 -15.57
C ALA A 180 -1.47 34.06 -15.61
N TYR A 181 -1.60 33.47 -16.79
CA TYR A 181 -1.93 32.04 -16.94
C TYR A 181 -0.76 31.15 -16.49
N LEU A 182 0.48 31.47 -16.87
CA LEU A 182 1.67 30.71 -16.45
C LEU A 182 1.87 30.74 -14.93
N ALA A 183 1.53 31.86 -14.29
CA ALA A 183 1.52 31.95 -12.84
C ALA A 183 0.48 30.99 -12.23
N TYR A 184 -0.73 30.91 -12.80
CA TYR A 184 -1.79 29.99 -12.39
C TYR A 184 -1.44 28.50 -12.61
N GLU A 185 -0.73 28.15 -13.68
CA GLU A 185 -0.31 26.77 -14.01
C GLU A 185 0.41 26.07 -12.84
N LYS A 186 1.17 26.83 -12.05
CA LYS A 186 1.87 26.35 -10.83
C LYS A 186 0.94 25.70 -9.79
N ILE A 187 -0.33 26.11 -9.74
CA ILE A 187 -1.33 25.59 -8.79
C ILE A 187 -2.45 24.79 -9.48
N GLU A 188 -2.47 24.74 -10.81
CA GLU A 188 -3.54 24.13 -11.61
C GLU A 188 -3.70 22.64 -11.33
N SER A 189 -2.62 21.88 -11.34
CA SER A 189 -2.66 20.43 -11.10
C SER A 189 -3.27 20.09 -9.73
N ASN A 190 -2.92 20.88 -8.71
CA ASN A 190 -3.46 20.73 -7.37
C ASN A 190 -4.96 21.09 -7.32
N LEU A 191 -5.38 22.09 -8.09
CA LEU A 191 -6.77 22.52 -8.16
C LEU A 191 -7.62 21.49 -8.91
N ILE A 192 -7.15 20.96 -10.04
CA ILE A 192 -7.83 19.92 -10.83
C ILE A 192 -8.03 18.64 -10.01
N ASN A 193 -7.05 18.29 -9.18
CA ASN A 193 -7.15 17.14 -8.27
C ASN A 193 -8.25 17.32 -7.21
N LYS A 194 -8.58 18.55 -6.83
CA LYS A 194 -9.64 18.85 -5.85
C LYS A 194 -11.00 19.14 -6.48
N ASP A 195 -11.02 19.90 -7.57
CA ASP A 195 -12.22 20.26 -8.33
C ASP A 195 -11.85 20.41 -9.82
N LYS A 196 -12.03 19.30 -10.54
CA LYS A 196 -11.74 19.19 -11.98
C LYS A 196 -12.55 20.17 -12.82
N GLU A 197 -13.82 20.42 -12.46
CA GLU A 197 -14.69 21.31 -13.22
C GLU A 197 -14.21 22.77 -13.08
N LEU A 198 -13.82 23.17 -11.86
CA LEU A 198 -13.28 24.49 -11.60
C LEU A 198 -11.93 24.72 -12.30
N GLY A 199 -11.00 23.77 -12.25
CA GLY A 199 -9.68 23.88 -12.87
C GLY A 199 -9.74 24.04 -14.39
N VAL A 200 -10.51 23.19 -15.07
CA VAL A 200 -10.72 23.26 -16.53
C VAL A 200 -11.48 24.53 -16.94
N SER A 201 -12.45 24.96 -16.12
CA SER A 201 -13.17 26.21 -16.35
C SER A 201 -12.26 27.44 -16.25
N LEU A 202 -11.28 27.42 -15.35
CA LEU A 202 -10.27 28.47 -15.19
C LEU A 202 -9.34 28.57 -16.40
N GLU A 203 -8.77 27.44 -16.83
CA GLU A 203 -7.93 27.33 -18.05
C GLU A 203 -8.67 27.89 -19.28
N SER A 204 -9.92 27.49 -19.46
CA SER A 204 -10.77 27.98 -20.54
C SER A 204 -11.02 29.49 -20.46
N THR A 205 -11.14 30.07 -19.25
CA THR A 205 -11.40 31.49 -19.07
C THR A 205 -10.15 32.33 -19.35
N PHE A 206 -8.97 31.87 -18.95
CA PHE A 206 -7.68 32.47 -19.33
C PHE A 206 -7.46 32.48 -20.84
N SER A 207 -7.75 31.36 -21.50
CA SER A 207 -7.65 31.23 -22.96
C SER A 207 -8.59 32.21 -23.68
N ARG A 208 -9.82 32.37 -23.19
CA ARG A 208 -10.79 33.34 -23.72
C ARG A 208 -10.35 34.78 -23.47
N TYR A 209 -9.89 35.10 -22.27
CA TYR A 209 -9.40 36.44 -21.91
C TYR A 209 -8.29 36.92 -22.85
N ARG A 210 -7.26 36.09 -23.06
CA ARG A 210 -6.18 36.39 -24.02
C ARG A 210 -6.67 36.46 -25.47
N GLY A 211 -7.57 35.57 -25.86
CA GLY A 211 -8.15 35.53 -27.20
C GLY A 211 -8.92 36.79 -27.55
N GLU A 212 -9.73 37.31 -26.62
CA GLU A 212 -10.49 38.56 -26.83
C GLU A 212 -9.59 39.80 -26.84
N ILE A 213 -8.53 39.82 -26.03
CA ILE A 213 -7.50 40.87 -26.11
C ILE A 213 -6.89 40.88 -27.51
N LYS A 214 -6.40 39.74 -28.02
CA LYS A 214 -5.76 39.67 -29.35
C LYS A 214 -6.68 40.04 -30.51
N ARG A 215 -7.99 39.87 -30.37
CA ARG A 215 -8.99 40.27 -31.36
C ARG A 215 -9.43 41.73 -31.22
N ASN A 216 -8.87 42.45 -30.24
CA ASN A 216 -9.22 43.83 -29.92
C ASN A 216 -10.74 43.99 -29.64
N ALA A 217 -11.30 43.06 -28.86
CA ALA A 217 -12.71 43.05 -28.45
C ALA A 217 -13.09 44.28 -27.60
N PRO A 218 -14.39 44.63 -27.46
CA PRO A 218 -14.81 45.72 -26.60
C PRO A 218 -14.26 45.59 -25.17
N LEU A 219 -13.81 46.71 -24.59
CA LEU A 219 -13.21 46.73 -23.24
C LEU A 219 -14.12 46.08 -22.18
N GLU A 220 -15.43 46.25 -22.29
CA GLU A 220 -16.42 45.65 -21.40
C GLU A 220 -16.35 44.11 -21.38
N GLU A 221 -16.13 43.48 -22.53
CA GLU A 221 -16.03 42.00 -22.63
C GLU A 221 -14.73 41.48 -21.99
N VAL A 222 -13.63 42.20 -22.18
CA VAL A 222 -12.31 41.86 -21.58
C VAL A 222 -12.34 42.05 -20.05
N GLU A 223 -13.01 43.10 -19.57
CA GLU A 223 -13.19 43.34 -18.12
C GLU A 223 -14.05 42.26 -17.45
N ILE A 224 -15.10 41.75 -18.12
CA ILE A 224 -15.93 40.66 -17.60
C ILE A 224 -15.09 39.39 -17.42
N LEU A 225 -14.27 39.03 -18.41
CA LEU A 225 -13.41 37.84 -18.35
C LEU A 225 -12.35 37.95 -17.24
N SER A 226 -11.72 39.12 -17.07
CA SER A 226 -10.78 39.37 -15.96
C SER A 226 -11.46 39.21 -14.58
N LYS A 227 -12.68 39.71 -14.42
CA LYS A 227 -13.47 39.51 -13.18
C LYS A 227 -13.83 38.04 -12.95
N GLU A 228 -14.20 37.33 -14.01
CA GLU A 228 -14.55 35.91 -13.93
C GLU A 228 -13.35 35.05 -13.48
N ILE A 229 -12.15 35.32 -14.00
CA ILE A 229 -10.91 34.68 -13.56
C ILE A 229 -10.66 34.94 -12.07
N ASN A 230 -10.77 36.19 -11.62
CA ASN A 230 -10.55 36.55 -10.21
C ASN A 230 -11.52 35.87 -9.24
N ILE A 231 -12.80 35.74 -9.60
CA ILE A 231 -13.80 35.03 -8.80
C ILE A 231 -13.47 33.54 -8.71
N LYS A 232 -13.12 32.91 -9.84
CA LYS A 232 -12.77 31.47 -9.87
C LYS A 232 -11.47 31.18 -9.12
N LEU A 233 -10.46 32.04 -9.23
CA LEU A 233 -9.21 31.94 -8.46
C LEU A 233 -9.46 32.02 -6.96
N ALA A 234 -10.32 32.93 -6.51
CA ALA A 234 -10.67 33.05 -5.09
C ALA A 234 -11.33 31.77 -4.56
N LYS A 235 -12.25 31.17 -5.33
CA LYS A 235 -12.85 29.87 -5.01
C LYS A 235 -11.83 28.73 -5.03
N GLY A 236 -10.90 28.74 -5.99
CA GLY A 236 -9.83 27.74 -6.10
C GLY A 236 -8.88 27.78 -4.90
N LEU A 237 -8.53 28.97 -4.41
CA LEU A 237 -7.72 29.16 -3.21
C LEU A 237 -8.40 28.59 -1.96
N GLU A 238 -9.72 28.77 -1.81
CA GLU A 238 -10.48 28.19 -0.70
C GLU A 238 -10.44 26.64 -0.71
N LEU A 239 -10.59 26.03 -1.89
CA LEU A 239 -10.51 24.57 -2.07
C LEU A 239 -9.09 24.03 -1.88
N LEU A 240 -8.08 24.73 -2.40
CA LEU A 240 -6.68 24.33 -2.22
C LEU A 240 -6.29 24.35 -0.74
N LYS A 241 -6.83 25.30 0.04
CA LYS A 241 -6.65 25.38 1.49
C LYS A 241 -7.50 24.36 2.28
N SER A 242 -8.50 23.72 1.68
CA SER A 242 -9.29 22.70 2.38
C SER A 242 -8.57 21.34 2.42
N GLU A 243 -7.84 21.05 3.49
CA GLU A 243 -7.21 19.74 3.75
C GLU A 243 -8.24 18.64 4.06
N VAL A 244 -7.81 17.36 4.09
CA VAL A 244 -8.60 16.28 4.71
C VAL A 244 -8.79 16.67 6.17
N GLY A 245 -9.91 17.33 6.46
CA GLY A 245 -10.13 17.96 7.75
C GLY A 245 -9.99 16.98 8.91
N PHE A 246 -9.87 17.53 10.12
CA PHE A 246 -9.82 16.79 11.39
C PHE A 246 -10.61 15.46 11.38
N THR A 247 -11.84 15.49 10.89
CA THR A 247 -12.76 14.34 10.80
C THR A 247 -12.21 13.19 9.95
N GLY A 248 -11.64 13.45 8.78
CA GLY A 248 -11.09 12.39 7.92
C GLY A 248 -9.89 11.70 8.55
N MET A 249 -8.98 12.48 9.16
CA MET A 249 -7.79 11.95 9.82
C MET A 249 -8.14 11.24 11.13
N PHE A 250 -9.15 11.76 11.84
CA PHE A 250 -9.75 11.10 13.00
C PHE A 250 -10.29 9.71 12.64
N PHE A 251 -11.14 9.61 11.62
CA PHE A 251 -11.75 8.33 11.25
C PHE A 251 -10.73 7.32 10.72
N GLN A 252 -9.72 7.77 9.96
CA GLN A 252 -8.65 6.89 9.48
C GLN A 252 -7.83 6.33 10.65
N SER A 253 -7.35 7.21 11.54
CA SER A 253 -6.63 6.80 12.75
C SER A 253 -7.47 5.88 13.63
N PHE A 254 -8.71 6.27 13.93
CA PHE A 254 -9.67 5.47 14.69
C PHE A 254 -9.86 4.08 14.08
N SER A 255 -10.09 4.00 12.77
CA SER A 255 -10.32 2.73 12.09
C SER A 255 -9.09 1.81 12.13
N ILE A 256 -7.88 2.36 12.01
CA ILE A 256 -6.63 1.57 12.07
C ILE A 256 -6.51 0.92 13.45
N ILE A 257 -6.50 1.71 14.53
CA ILE A 257 -6.27 1.16 15.86
C ILE A 257 -7.37 0.19 16.28
N VAL A 258 -8.64 0.50 15.97
CA VAL A 258 -9.77 -0.38 16.31
C VAL A 258 -9.65 -1.73 15.59
N ARG A 259 -9.20 -1.75 14.34
CA ARG A 259 -8.99 -3.01 13.61
C ARG A 259 -7.89 -3.86 14.25
N GLU A 260 -6.68 -3.32 14.34
CA GLU A 260 -5.52 -4.10 14.82
C GLU A 260 -5.68 -4.50 16.29
N GLY A 261 -6.16 -3.57 17.11
CA GLY A 261 -6.39 -3.83 18.54
C GLY A 261 -7.47 -4.87 18.79
N PHE A 262 -8.49 -4.96 17.93
CA PHE A 262 -9.54 -5.97 18.08
C PHE A 262 -9.03 -7.37 17.73
N GLU A 263 -8.21 -7.51 16.68
CA GLU A 263 -7.57 -8.79 16.33
C GLU A 263 -6.68 -9.29 17.48
N ALA A 264 -5.89 -8.39 18.07
CA ALA A 264 -5.11 -8.70 19.27
C ALA A 264 -6.00 -9.15 20.44
N ILE A 265 -7.10 -8.44 20.73
CA ILE A 265 -8.04 -8.79 21.79
C ILE A 265 -8.67 -10.16 21.58
N LEU A 266 -9.07 -10.52 20.35
CA LEU A 266 -9.67 -11.83 20.08
C LEU A 266 -8.70 -12.98 20.37
N ILE A 267 -7.44 -12.84 19.95
CA ILE A 267 -6.42 -13.85 20.21
C ILE A 267 -6.18 -14.00 21.71
N ILE A 268 -6.04 -12.88 22.43
CA ILE A 268 -5.82 -12.88 23.87
C ILE A 268 -7.03 -13.43 24.63
N ALA A 269 -8.25 -13.05 24.25
CA ALA A 269 -9.48 -13.57 24.84
C ALA A 269 -9.60 -15.08 24.63
N ALA A 270 -9.24 -15.59 23.44
CA ALA A 270 -9.22 -17.03 23.17
C ALA A 270 -8.20 -17.77 24.05
N LEU A 271 -7.00 -17.21 24.22
CA LEU A 271 -5.95 -17.78 25.09
C LEU A 271 -6.40 -17.79 26.56
N ILE A 272 -6.97 -16.68 27.05
CA ILE A 272 -7.49 -16.56 28.42
C ILE A 272 -8.64 -17.55 28.64
N ALA A 273 -9.64 -17.57 27.75
CA ALA A 273 -10.78 -18.48 27.84
C ALA A 273 -10.35 -19.95 27.91
N PHE A 274 -9.34 -20.33 27.12
CA PHE A 274 -8.77 -21.68 27.18
C PHE A 274 -8.10 -21.98 28.53
N LEU A 275 -7.29 -21.05 29.05
CA LEU A 275 -6.58 -21.25 30.32
C LEU A 275 -7.53 -21.33 31.51
N VAL A 276 -8.59 -20.52 31.49
CA VAL A 276 -9.67 -20.57 32.47
C VAL A 276 -10.40 -21.91 32.39
N LYS A 277 -10.75 -22.38 31.18
CA LYS A 277 -11.43 -23.67 30.95
C LYS A 277 -10.57 -24.87 31.35
N SER A 278 -9.25 -24.78 31.20
CA SER A 278 -8.29 -25.82 31.55
C SER A 278 -7.88 -25.83 33.03
N ARG A 279 -8.60 -25.09 33.90
CA ARG A 279 -8.32 -24.91 35.34
C ARG A 279 -6.90 -24.40 35.65
N ASN A 280 -6.22 -23.78 34.70
CA ASN A 280 -4.83 -23.33 34.82
C ASN A 280 -4.76 -21.79 34.90
N GLN A 281 -5.61 -21.20 35.74
CA GLN A 281 -5.78 -19.74 35.83
C GLN A 281 -4.49 -19.00 36.23
N SER A 282 -3.59 -19.66 36.96
CA SER A 282 -2.28 -19.09 37.33
C SER A 282 -1.44 -18.67 36.12
N ARG A 283 -1.62 -19.34 34.96
CA ARG A 283 -0.88 -19.05 33.72
C ARG A 283 -1.43 -17.86 32.93
N VAL A 284 -2.59 -17.33 33.29
CA VAL A 284 -3.15 -16.11 32.68
C VAL A 284 -2.22 -14.91 32.92
N LYS A 285 -1.51 -14.89 34.05
CA LYS A 285 -0.48 -13.86 34.34
C LYS A 285 0.63 -13.85 33.29
N SER A 286 1.09 -15.01 32.83
CA SER A 286 2.11 -15.10 31.78
C SER A 286 1.64 -14.51 30.45
N VAL A 287 0.36 -14.68 30.11
CA VAL A 287 -0.26 -14.05 28.93
C VAL A 287 -0.26 -12.53 29.06
N HIS A 288 -0.65 -12.00 30.23
CA HIS A 288 -0.65 -10.55 30.47
C HIS A 288 0.76 -9.94 30.41
N ILE A 289 1.76 -10.63 30.95
CA ILE A 289 3.17 -10.20 30.84
C ILE A 289 3.58 -10.15 29.36
N GLY A 290 3.27 -11.20 28.58
CA GLY A 290 3.54 -11.24 27.15
C GLY A 290 2.92 -10.06 26.39
N VAL A 291 1.67 -9.72 26.69
CA VAL A 291 0.94 -8.59 26.09
C VAL A 291 1.62 -7.26 26.43
N VAL A 292 1.94 -7.01 27.70
CA VAL A 292 2.59 -5.74 28.12
C VAL A 292 3.94 -5.58 27.44
N VAL A 293 4.75 -6.65 27.40
CA VAL A 293 6.06 -6.63 26.74
C VAL A 293 5.91 -6.37 25.23
N ALA A 294 4.89 -6.94 24.58
CA ALA A 294 4.63 -6.72 23.16
C ALA A 294 4.22 -5.28 22.85
N ILE A 295 3.37 -4.67 23.67
CA ILE A 295 2.98 -3.26 23.51
C ILE A 295 4.21 -2.35 23.62
N LEU A 296 5.04 -2.56 24.64
CA LEU A 296 6.29 -1.81 24.81
C LEU A 296 7.24 -1.99 23.62
N ALA A 297 7.40 -3.22 23.13
CA ALA A 297 8.21 -3.52 21.95
C ALA A 297 7.67 -2.84 20.68
N SER A 298 6.35 -2.71 20.56
CA SER A 298 5.71 -2.03 19.42
C SER A 298 6.00 -0.52 19.43
N PHE A 299 5.91 0.14 20.60
CA PHE A 299 6.31 1.53 20.74
C PHE A 299 7.81 1.75 20.49
N ALA A 300 8.66 0.83 20.95
CA ALA A 300 10.09 0.88 20.64
C ALA A 300 10.35 0.74 19.13
N THR A 301 9.60 -0.12 18.45
CA THR A 301 9.68 -0.28 16.99
C THR A 301 9.22 1.01 16.28
N ALA A 302 8.14 1.65 16.74
CA ALA A 302 7.70 2.95 16.21
C ALA A 302 8.79 4.02 16.30
N TYR A 303 9.48 4.10 17.45
CA TYR A 303 10.61 5.01 17.64
C TYR A 303 11.78 4.70 16.70
N ILE A 304 12.17 3.43 16.59
CA ILE A 304 13.27 3.02 15.68
C ILE A 304 12.93 3.33 14.23
N VAL A 305 11.70 3.04 13.79
CA VAL A 305 11.23 3.33 12.43
C VAL A 305 11.22 4.84 12.17
N HIS A 306 10.87 5.66 13.16
CA HIS A 306 10.94 7.12 13.06
C HIS A 306 12.39 7.60 12.82
N GLU A 307 13.34 7.13 13.64
CA GLU A 307 14.74 7.57 13.58
C GLU A 307 15.51 7.06 12.35
N VAL A 308 15.35 5.78 12.00
CA VAL A 308 16.09 5.17 10.89
C VAL A 308 15.72 5.79 9.53
N LEU A 309 14.46 6.19 9.36
CA LEU A 309 13.97 6.79 8.12
C LEU A 309 14.37 8.26 7.96
N HIS A 310 14.73 8.97 9.04
CA HIS A 310 15.14 10.37 8.98
C HIS A 310 16.59 10.57 8.47
N LEU A 311 17.38 9.49 8.40
CA LEU A 311 18.83 9.54 8.10
C LEU A 311 19.18 9.28 6.62
N SER A 312 18.22 8.94 5.76
CA SER A 312 18.48 8.50 4.38
C SER A 312 17.61 9.21 3.33
N MET A 313 17.90 10.49 3.06
CA MET A 313 17.22 11.23 1.98
C MET A 313 17.59 10.74 0.55
N ALA A 314 18.64 9.93 0.39
CA ALA A 314 19.14 9.53 -0.93
C ALA A 314 18.47 8.27 -1.55
N SER A 315 17.50 7.65 -0.87
CA SER A 315 16.86 6.41 -1.33
C SER A 315 15.44 6.19 -0.79
N GLN A 316 14.77 7.27 -0.38
CA GLN A 316 13.48 7.19 0.31
C GLN A 316 12.42 6.49 -0.55
N GLU A 317 12.35 6.78 -1.85
CA GLU A 317 11.38 6.18 -2.78
C GLU A 317 11.58 4.67 -2.96
N LEU A 318 12.83 4.22 -3.12
CA LEU A 318 13.17 2.79 -3.25
C LEU A 318 12.86 2.01 -1.96
N LEU A 319 13.22 2.60 -0.82
CA LEU A 319 12.97 2.00 0.48
C LEU A 319 11.46 1.89 0.74
N GLU A 320 10.70 2.93 0.42
CA GLU A 320 9.25 2.96 0.56
C GLU A 320 8.56 1.92 -0.34
N GLY A 321 8.97 1.81 -1.61
CA GLY A 321 8.47 0.79 -2.53
C GLY A 321 8.71 -0.64 -2.04
N TRP A 322 9.92 -0.95 -1.57
CA TRP A 322 10.24 -2.28 -1.01
C TRP A 322 9.47 -2.58 0.28
N ILE A 323 9.34 -1.59 1.18
CA ILE A 323 8.55 -1.75 2.41
C ILE A 323 7.08 -2.03 2.06
N MET A 324 6.51 -1.34 1.08
CA MET A 324 5.15 -1.58 0.61
C MET A 324 5.00 -2.99 0.03
N LEU A 325 5.93 -3.47 -0.79
CA LEU A 325 5.87 -4.84 -1.33
C LEU A 325 5.99 -5.92 -0.24
N VAL A 326 6.85 -5.71 0.76
CA VAL A 326 6.92 -6.59 1.93
C VAL A 326 5.60 -6.57 2.69
N ALA A 327 5.00 -5.39 2.88
CA ALA A 327 3.69 -5.26 3.50
C ALA A 327 2.60 -5.99 2.70
N VAL A 328 2.62 -5.95 1.35
CA VAL A 328 1.68 -6.72 0.51
C VAL A 328 1.78 -8.22 0.79
N ALA A 329 2.99 -8.77 0.87
CA ALA A 329 3.19 -10.18 1.15
C ALA A 329 2.66 -10.58 2.54
N VAL A 330 2.90 -9.73 3.55
CA VAL A 330 2.40 -9.93 4.92
C VAL A 330 0.88 -9.83 4.96
N LEU A 331 0.31 -8.75 4.45
CA LEU A 331 -1.14 -8.49 4.44
C LEU A 331 -1.91 -9.55 3.68
N PHE A 332 -1.39 -10.01 2.54
CA PHE A 332 -2.00 -11.11 1.80
C PHE A 332 -1.97 -12.42 2.58
N SER A 333 -0.84 -12.74 3.23
CA SER A 333 -0.70 -13.93 4.07
C SER A 333 -1.66 -13.91 5.26
N VAL A 334 -1.78 -12.76 5.94
CA VAL A 334 -2.68 -12.56 7.09
C VAL A 334 -4.14 -12.60 6.65
N SER A 335 -4.49 -11.90 5.56
CA SER A 335 -5.83 -11.95 4.96
C SER A 335 -6.23 -13.38 4.62
N TYR A 336 -5.35 -14.14 3.94
CA TYR A 336 -5.59 -15.54 3.66
C TYR A 336 -5.75 -16.39 4.93
N TRP A 337 -4.91 -16.15 5.94
CA TRP A 337 -5.02 -16.85 7.22
C TRP A 337 -6.38 -16.61 7.86
N LEU A 338 -6.86 -15.37 7.92
CA LEU A 338 -8.18 -15.00 8.45
C LEU A 338 -9.30 -15.69 7.68
N VAL A 339 -9.28 -15.63 6.34
CA VAL A 339 -10.24 -16.30 5.46
C VAL A 339 -10.30 -17.81 5.76
N SER A 340 -9.14 -18.44 5.94
CA SER A 340 -9.05 -19.88 6.24
C SER A 340 -9.69 -20.28 7.59
N LYS A 341 -9.92 -19.30 8.48
CA LYS A 341 -10.47 -19.48 9.84
C LYS A 341 -11.91 -19.01 10.00
N ILE A 342 -12.56 -18.51 8.95
CA ILE A 342 -13.97 -18.07 8.97
C ILE A 342 -14.92 -19.17 9.48
N ASP A 343 -14.58 -20.45 9.35
CA ASP A 343 -15.38 -21.53 9.94
C ASP A 343 -15.09 -21.74 11.44
N ASN A 344 -16.12 -21.50 12.27
CA ASN A 344 -16.12 -21.70 13.72
C ASN A 344 -15.56 -23.06 14.16
N LYS A 345 -15.79 -24.14 13.38
CA LYS A 345 -15.26 -25.48 13.71
C LYS A 345 -13.74 -25.57 13.50
N ARG A 346 -13.22 -24.97 12.42
CA ARG A 346 -11.79 -24.96 12.09
C ARG A 346 -10.99 -24.10 13.06
N TRP A 347 -11.58 -22.99 13.53
CA TRP A 347 -11.00 -22.16 14.58
C TRP A 347 -10.82 -22.94 15.90
N GLN A 348 -11.87 -23.60 16.38
CA GLN A 348 -11.83 -24.41 17.60
C GLN A 348 -10.78 -25.53 17.53
N GLN A 349 -10.68 -26.23 16.38
CA GLN A 349 -9.68 -27.28 16.17
C GLN A 349 -8.24 -26.74 16.16
N TYR A 350 -8.00 -25.59 15.53
CA TYR A 350 -6.68 -24.95 15.52
C TYR A 350 -6.22 -24.57 16.92
N ILE A 351 -7.09 -23.92 17.69
CA ILE A 351 -6.82 -23.56 19.08
C ILE A 351 -6.51 -24.80 19.91
N ASN A 352 -7.34 -25.85 19.82
CA ASN A 352 -7.11 -27.09 20.55
C ASN A 352 -5.77 -27.77 20.19
N LYS A 353 -5.40 -27.81 18.91
CA LYS A 353 -4.18 -28.49 18.42
C LYS A 353 -2.89 -27.74 18.77
N GLN A 354 -2.84 -26.42 18.61
CA GLN A 354 -1.66 -25.63 19.01
C GLN A 354 -1.45 -25.68 20.53
N MET A 355 -2.55 -25.65 21.27
CA MET A 355 -2.51 -25.54 22.72
C MET A 355 -2.24 -26.88 23.42
N SER A 356 -2.67 -28.02 22.86
CA SER A 356 -2.28 -29.35 23.34
C SER A 356 -0.77 -29.61 23.18
N GLY A 357 -0.16 -29.06 22.13
CA GLY A 357 1.30 -29.13 21.90
C GLY A 357 2.11 -28.20 22.82
N ALA A 358 1.54 -27.06 23.23
CA ALA A 358 2.18 -26.15 24.19
C ALA A 358 2.10 -26.68 25.64
N LEU A 359 1.03 -27.39 26.00
CA LEU A 359 0.85 -27.99 27.31
C LEU A 359 1.72 -29.24 27.54
N SER A 360 1.96 -30.05 26.50
CA SER A 360 2.80 -31.26 26.62
C SER A 360 4.28 -30.96 26.89
N LYS A 361 4.76 -29.76 26.55
CA LYS A 361 6.15 -29.32 26.81
C LYS A 361 6.36 -28.64 28.17
N GLY A 362 5.32 -28.45 28.98
CA GLY A 362 5.44 -27.98 30.37
C GLY A 362 5.98 -26.56 30.60
N ASN A 363 6.44 -25.84 29.57
CA ASN A 363 7.14 -24.57 29.76
C ASN A 363 6.17 -23.38 29.93
N ILE A 364 6.19 -22.76 31.11
CA ILE A 364 5.40 -21.58 31.50
C ILE A 364 5.68 -20.38 30.56
N PHE A 365 6.89 -20.30 30.00
CA PHE A 365 7.29 -19.24 29.09
C PHE A 365 6.57 -19.29 27.73
N THR A 366 6.16 -20.47 27.27
CA THR A 366 5.63 -20.65 25.91
C THR A 366 4.32 -19.89 25.69
N LEU A 367 3.46 -19.81 26.70
CA LEU A 367 2.17 -19.12 26.58
C LEU A 367 2.32 -17.59 26.57
N GLY A 368 3.21 -17.06 27.39
CA GLY A 368 3.55 -15.64 27.36
C GLY A 368 4.22 -15.25 26.04
N PHE A 369 5.08 -16.10 25.50
CA PHE A 369 5.73 -15.88 24.21
C PHE A 369 4.74 -15.91 23.03
N VAL A 370 3.76 -16.84 23.04
CA VAL A 370 2.71 -16.88 22.01
C VAL A 370 1.84 -15.61 22.07
N ALA A 371 1.47 -15.16 23.27
CA ALA A 371 0.75 -13.91 23.46
C ALA A 371 1.59 -12.71 22.97
N PHE A 372 2.89 -12.69 23.29
CA PHE A 372 3.83 -11.67 22.84
C PHE A 372 3.90 -11.59 21.31
N ILE A 373 4.19 -12.70 20.63
CA ILE A 373 4.31 -12.72 19.16
C ILE A 373 3.00 -12.29 18.49
N SER A 374 1.86 -12.73 19.04
CA SER A 374 0.56 -12.38 18.49
C SER A 374 0.29 -10.88 18.59
N VAL A 375 0.46 -10.29 19.78
CA VAL A 375 0.21 -8.85 20.00
C VAL A 375 1.27 -7.98 19.31
N TYR A 376 2.53 -8.40 19.31
CA TYR A 376 3.62 -7.65 18.66
C TYR A 376 3.43 -7.58 17.15
N ARG A 377 2.91 -8.63 16.52
CA ARG A 377 2.57 -8.60 15.09
C ARG A 377 1.53 -7.52 14.79
N GLU A 378 0.41 -7.52 15.50
CA GLU A 378 -0.65 -6.49 15.31
C GLU A 378 -0.11 -5.08 15.64
N GLY A 379 0.74 -4.97 16.67
CA GLY A 379 1.40 -3.73 17.03
C GLY A 379 2.35 -3.22 15.93
N PHE A 380 3.15 -4.10 15.32
CA PHE A 380 4.03 -3.76 14.20
C PHE A 380 3.25 -3.28 12.98
N GLU A 381 2.16 -3.96 12.62
CA GLU A 381 1.27 -3.52 11.53
C GLU A 381 0.65 -2.15 11.84
N THR A 382 0.21 -1.94 13.08
CA THR A 382 -0.27 -0.62 13.56
C THR A 382 0.79 0.47 13.34
N VAL A 383 2.04 0.23 13.72
CA VAL A 383 3.14 1.19 13.53
C VAL A 383 3.29 1.58 12.05
N LEU A 384 3.29 0.59 11.15
CA LEU A 384 3.45 0.83 9.71
C LEU A 384 2.26 1.62 9.14
N PHE A 385 1.03 1.29 9.52
CA PHE A 385 -0.16 2.00 9.05
C PHE A 385 -0.22 3.45 9.56
N TYR A 386 0.16 3.68 10.82
CA TYR A 386 0.25 5.04 11.35
C TYR A 386 1.35 5.84 10.65
N LYS A 387 2.50 5.23 10.36
CA LYS A 387 3.54 5.91 9.58
C LYS A 387 3.04 6.31 8.20
N ALA A 388 2.36 5.41 7.49
CA ALA A 388 1.74 5.72 6.20
C ALA A 388 0.68 6.84 6.31
N LEU A 389 -0.12 6.84 7.38
CA LEU A 389 -1.11 7.90 7.64
C LEU A 389 -0.44 9.26 7.88
N TYR A 390 0.67 9.30 8.61
CA TYR A 390 1.46 10.52 8.84
C TYR A 390 2.16 11.02 7.56
N LEU A 391 2.57 10.12 6.66
CA LEU A 391 3.11 10.52 5.35
C LEU A 391 2.01 11.09 4.44
N TYR A 392 0.81 10.51 4.50
CA TYR A 392 -0.34 10.99 3.74
C TYR A 392 -0.97 12.29 4.28
N SER A 393 -0.74 12.61 5.56
CA SER A 393 -1.45 13.69 6.25
C SER A 393 -0.98 15.11 5.95
N GLY A 394 0.23 15.29 5.41
CA GLY A 394 0.85 16.62 5.35
C GLY A 394 0.77 17.33 6.71
N ASP A 395 0.25 18.57 6.72
CA ASP A 395 0.17 19.42 7.91
C ASP A 395 -1.04 19.12 8.84
N SER A 396 -2.14 18.57 8.33
CA SER A 396 -3.33 18.21 9.15
C SER A 396 -3.15 16.87 9.88
N THR A 397 -2.25 16.84 10.86
CA THR A 397 -2.08 15.68 11.78
C THR A 397 -3.03 15.70 12.98
N SER A 398 -3.78 16.79 13.16
CA SER A 398 -4.58 17.07 14.37
C SER A 398 -5.66 16.04 14.68
N GLY A 399 -6.20 15.34 13.67
CA GLY A 399 -7.20 14.28 13.85
C GLY A 399 -6.60 12.93 14.28
N ILE A 400 -5.30 12.70 14.06
CA ILE A 400 -4.68 11.38 14.25
C ILE A 400 -4.66 10.97 15.72
N ILE A 401 -4.15 11.82 16.62
CA ILE A 401 -4.04 11.50 18.05
C ILE A 401 -5.42 11.29 18.69
N PRO A 402 -6.42 12.18 18.49
CA PRO A 402 -7.76 11.97 19.03
C PRO A 402 -8.43 10.69 18.49
N GLY A 403 -8.23 10.36 17.20
CA GLY A 403 -8.72 9.11 16.61
C GLY A 403 -8.12 7.88 17.28
N PHE A 404 -6.81 7.89 17.53
CA PHE A 404 -6.09 6.81 18.23
C PHE A 404 -6.61 6.63 19.65
N LEU A 405 -6.74 7.73 20.42
CA LEU A 405 -7.22 7.68 21.79
C LEU A 405 -8.68 7.20 21.88
N ALA A 406 -9.55 7.67 20.99
CA ALA A 406 -10.94 7.23 20.92
C ALA A 406 -11.03 5.73 20.60
N GLY A 407 -10.21 5.24 19.66
CA GLY A 407 -10.14 3.83 19.33
C GLY A 407 -9.64 2.96 20.48
N CYS A 408 -8.59 3.39 21.19
CA CYS A 408 -8.12 2.74 22.41
C CYS A 408 -9.21 2.64 23.50
N ALA A 409 -10.01 3.70 23.68
CA ALA A 409 -11.14 3.68 24.62
C ALA A 409 -12.21 2.65 24.20
N VAL A 410 -12.57 2.60 22.92
CA VAL A 410 -13.50 1.59 22.39
C VAL A 410 -12.96 0.17 22.58
N LEU A 411 -11.67 -0.05 22.31
CA LEU A 411 -11.03 -1.35 22.50
C LEU A 411 -11.03 -1.79 23.97
N ALA A 412 -10.80 -0.87 24.91
CA ALA A 412 -10.88 -1.16 26.34
C ALA A 412 -12.30 -1.62 26.73
N VAL A 413 -13.34 -0.95 26.21
CA VAL A 413 -14.74 -1.36 26.39
C VAL A 413 -14.99 -2.74 25.78
N VAL A 414 -14.55 -2.97 24.53
CA VAL A 414 -14.71 -4.26 23.85
C VAL A 414 -14.03 -5.39 24.62
N PHE A 415 -12.79 -5.20 25.07
CA PHE A 415 -12.06 -6.17 25.88
C PHE A 415 -12.83 -6.50 27.17
N TYR A 416 -13.34 -5.48 27.86
CA TYR A 416 -14.16 -5.67 29.06
C TYR A 416 -15.44 -6.47 28.77
N LEU A 417 -16.19 -6.12 27.71
CA LEU A 417 -17.40 -6.84 27.32
C LEU A 417 -17.13 -8.31 26.98
N ILE A 418 -16.05 -8.61 26.26
CA ILE A 418 -15.67 -9.98 25.91
C ILE A 418 -15.28 -10.78 27.16
N ASN A 419 -14.44 -10.19 28.03
CA ASN A 419 -13.87 -10.89 29.18
C ASN A 419 -14.87 -11.06 30.33
N THR A 420 -15.78 -10.11 30.52
CA THR A 420 -16.74 -10.11 31.64
C THR A 420 -18.12 -10.62 31.26
N LEU A 421 -18.67 -10.20 30.11
CA LEU A 421 -20.03 -10.57 29.70
C LEU A 421 -20.07 -11.80 28.79
N GLY A 422 -18.91 -12.32 28.38
CA GLY A 422 -18.82 -13.51 27.52
C GLY A 422 -19.52 -13.32 26.18
N VAL A 423 -19.61 -12.07 25.69
CA VAL A 423 -20.32 -11.71 24.46
C VAL A 423 -19.74 -12.52 23.30
N ARG A 424 -20.58 -13.35 22.68
CA ARG A 424 -20.20 -14.13 21.50
C ARG A 424 -20.26 -13.23 20.27
N ILE A 425 -19.12 -12.65 19.91
CA ILE A 425 -18.99 -11.88 18.68
C ILE A 425 -19.19 -12.81 17.48
N PRO A 426 -19.95 -12.42 16.44
CA PRO A 426 -20.08 -13.20 15.22
C PRO A 426 -18.76 -13.20 14.43
N ILE A 427 -17.85 -14.10 14.82
CA ILE A 427 -16.50 -14.26 14.29
C ILE A 427 -16.48 -14.34 12.75
N LYS A 428 -17.51 -14.92 12.14
CA LYS A 428 -17.67 -15.05 10.68
C LYS A 428 -17.68 -13.70 9.97
N TRP A 429 -18.51 -12.77 10.43
CA TRP A 429 -18.65 -11.45 9.82
C TRP A 429 -17.43 -10.59 10.07
N PHE A 430 -16.86 -10.70 11.28
CA PHE A 430 -15.64 -10.00 11.62
C PHE A 430 -14.47 -10.42 10.72
N PHE A 431 -14.12 -11.72 10.70
CA PHE A 431 -13.02 -12.20 9.86
C PHE A 431 -13.28 -12.02 8.37
N GLY A 432 -14.53 -12.13 7.91
CA GLY A 432 -14.88 -11.82 6.52
C GLY A 432 -14.60 -10.36 6.17
N PHE A 433 -15.10 -9.43 6.99
CA PHE A 433 -14.91 -7.99 6.76
C PHE A 433 -13.44 -7.57 6.87
N THR A 434 -12.73 -8.00 7.92
CA THR A 434 -11.32 -7.64 8.07
C THR A 434 -10.45 -8.25 6.97
N SER A 435 -10.74 -9.48 6.52
CA SER A 435 -10.00 -10.08 5.40
C SER A 435 -10.18 -9.29 4.09
N VAL A 436 -11.40 -8.83 3.80
CA VAL A 436 -11.69 -8.00 2.61
C VAL A 436 -10.95 -6.67 2.71
N LEU A 437 -10.96 -6.04 3.88
CA LEU A 437 -10.26 -4.78 4.12
C LEU A 437 -8.74 -4.93 3.99
N LEU A 438 -8.15 -5.97 4.58
CA LEU A 438 -6.71 -6.25 4.47
C LEU A 438 -6.31 -6.58 3.03
N TYR A 439 -7.16 -7.32 2.31
CA TYR A 439 -6.95 -7.59 0.90
C TYR A 439 -7.02 -6.30 0.07
N TYR A 440 -8.00 -5.43 0.33
CA TYR A 440 -8.08 -4.11 -0.29
C TYR A 440 -6.79 -3.32 -0.07
N MET A 441 -6.28 -3.27 1.16
CA MET A 441 -5.03 -2.57 1.45
C MET A 441 -3.84 -3.18 0.71
N ALA A 442 -3.68 -4.50 0.75
CA ALA A 442 -2.64 -5.20 0.00
C ALA A 442 -2.74 -4.89 -1.51
N PHE A 443 -3.95 -4.82 -2.06
CA PHE A 443 -4.18 -4.46 -3.45
C PHE A 443 -3.73 -3.02 -3.76
N THR A 444 -4.09 -2.06 -2.90
CA THR A 444 -3.66 -0.66 -3.06
C THR A 444 -2.15 -0.49 -2.91
N PHE A 445 -1.53 -1.19 -1.94
CA PHE A 445 -0.08 -1.12 -1.66
C PHE A 445 0.74 -1.80 -2.76
N MET A 446 0.20 -2.84 -3.41
CA MET A 446 0.88 -3.47 -4.56
C MET A 446 1.08 -2.48 -5.68
N GLY A 447 0.04 -1.70 -6.01
CA GLY A 447 0.12 -0.71 -7.06
C GLY A 447 1.03 0.48 -6.70
N LYS A 448 0.89 1.03 -5.49
CA LYS A 448 1.77 2.10 -4.99
C LYS A 448 3.23 1.66 -4.86
N GLY A 449 3.49 0.52 -4.23
CA GLY A 449 4.85 0.01 -4.03
C GLY A 449 5.57 -0.26 -5.36
N LEU A 450 4.87 -0.82 -6.36
CA LEU A 450 5.44 -0.97 -7.70
C LEU A 450 5.68 0.38 -8.37
N HIS A 451 4.79 1.36 -8.19
CA HIS A 451 4.98 2.70 -8.71
C HIS A 451 6.21 3.39 -8.11
N GLU A 452 6.43 3.31 -6.80
CA GLU A 452 7.63 3.86 -6.16
C GLU A 452 8.91 3.16 -6.64
N LEU A 453 8.87 1.85 -6.90
CA LEU A 453 10.00 1.13 -7.50
C LEU A 453 10.24 1.48 -8.98
N GLN A 454 9.19 1.88 -9.72
CA GLN A 454 9.33 2.45 -11.06
C GLN A 454 10.00 3.82 -11.00
N MET A 455 9.66 4.65 -10.02
CA MET A 455 10.33 5.94 -9.79
C MET A 455 11.79 5.76 -9.36
N GLY A 456 12.09 4.70 -8.62
CA GLY A 456 13.44 4.30 -8.22
C GLY A 456 14.27 3.54 -9.26
N GLU A 457 13.87 3.50 -10.53
CA GLU A 457 14.55 2.82 -11.65
C GLU A 457 14.81 1.30 -11.47
N GLN A 458 14.23 0.63 -10.46
CA GLN A 458 14.41 -0.82 -10.27
C GLN A 458 13.42 -1.66 -11.09
N VAL A 459 12.26 -1.10 -11.42
CA VAL A 459 11.22 -1.75 -12.22
C VAL A 459 11.01 -0.94 -13.51
N SER A 460 10.85 -1.62 -14.64
CA SER A 460 10.56 -0.95 -15.91
C SER A 460 9.23 -0.18 -15.83
N MET A 461 9.15 0.94 -16.53
CA MET A 461 7.92 1.72 -16.66
C MET A 461 7.39 1.62 -18.09
N THR A 462 6.46 0.69 -18.33
CA THR A 462 5.82 0.54 -19.64
C THR A 462 4.44 1.19 -19.59
N SER A 463 4.32 2.39 -20.15
CA SER A 463 3.04 3.12 -20.19
C SER A 463 1.97 2.35 -20.96
N ALA A 464 0.75 2.32 -20.42
CA ALA A 464 -0.41 1.71 -21.03
C ALA A 464 -1.51 2.77 -21.24
N ASN A 465 -1.49 3.41 -22.41
CA ASN A 465 -2.32 4.59 -22.73
C ASN A 465 -3.85 4.36 -22.65
N PHE A 466 -4.32 3.12 -22.55
CA PHE A 466 -5.75 2.79 -22.44
C PHE A 466 -6.22 2.51 -21.00
N LEU A 467 -5.30 2.41 -20.03
CA LEU A 467 -5.62 2.04 -18.65
C LEU A 467 -5.99 3.27 -17.81
N PRO A 468 -7.06 3.20 -16.99
CA PRO A 468 -7.48 4.30 -16.14
C PRO A 468 -6.52 4.51 -14.97
N SER A 469 -6.29 5.77 -14.59
CA SER A 469 -5.62 6.11 -13.34
C SER A 469 -6.65 6.21 -12.21
N ILE A 470 -6.49 5.39 -11.17
CA ILE A 470 -7.37 5.37 -9.99
C ILE A 470 -6.48 5.40 -8.75
N THR A 471 -6.14 6.61 -8.29
CA THR A 471 -5.15 6.86 -7.24
C THR A 471 -5.54 6.28 -5.88
N TRP A 472 -6.83 6.30 -5.52
CA TRP A 472 -7.32 5.71 -4.26
C TRP A 472 -7.23 4.18 -4.25
N LEU A 473 -7.26 3.54 -5.41
CA LEU A 473 -7.08 2.09 -5.57
C LEU A 473 -5.60 1.72 -5.82
N GLY A 474 -4.69 2.69 -5.84
CA GLY A 474 -3.28 2.50 -6.18
C GLY A 474 -3.05 2.08 -7.64
N MET A 475 -4.00 2.33 -8.55
CA MET A 475 -3.86 1.98 -9.97
C MET A 475 -3.21 3.12 -10.74
N TYR A 476 -2.04 2.85 -11.30
CA TYR A 476 -1.27 3.77 -12.14
C TYR A 476 -1.25 3.25 -13.58
N PRO A 477 -1.23 4.11 -14.61
CA PRO A 477 -1.38 3.69 -16.02
C PRO A 477 -0.12 3.01 -16.60
N THR A 478 0.40 1.98 -15.92
CA THR A 478 1.58 1.19 -16.31
C THR A 478 1.24 -0.30 -16.32
N TRP A 479 1.83 -1.06 -17.25
CA TRP A 479 1.57 -2.51 -17.33
C TRP A 479 2.03 -3.25 -16.08
N GLU A 480 3.17 -2.87 -15.50
CA GLU A 480 3.76 -3.55 -14.36
C GLU A 480 2.88 -3.45 -13.10
N THR A 481 2.29 -2.27 -12.82
CA THR A 481 1.40 -2.08 -11.66
C THR A 481 0.11 -2.89 -11.82
N PHE A 482 -0.49 -2.87 -13.01
CA PHE A 482 -1.70 -3.66 -13.33
C PHE A 482 -1.45 -5.17 -13.32
N ILE A 483 -0.31 -5.63 -13.85
CA ILE A 483 0.08 -7.05 -13.78
C ILE A 483 0.28 -7.46 -12.33
N GLY A 484 0.98 -6.64 -11.54
CA GLY A 484 1.20 -6.89 -10.12
C GLY A 484 -0.10 -7.04 -9.33
N GLN A 485 -1.00 -6.08 -9.47
CA GLN A 485 -2.34 -6.11 -8.87
C GLN A 485 -3.19 -7.29 -9.41
N GLY A 486 -3.06 -7.62 -10.70
CA GLY A 486 -3.73 -8.75 -11.33
C GLY A 486 -3.27 -10.11 -10.79
N VAL A 487 -1.96 -10.30 -10.59
CA VAL A 487 -1.40 -11.50 -9.95
C VAL A 487 -1.94 -11.66 -8.54
N LEU A 488 -1.98 -10.57 -7.76
CA LEU A 488 -2.53 -10.60 -6.41
C LEU A 488 -4.01 -10.99 -6.39
N PHE A 489 -4.79 -10.50 -7.37
CA PHE A 489 -6.19 -10.85 -7.55
C PHE A 489 -6.39 -12.33 -7.90
N VAL A 490 -5.61 -12.86 -8.84
CA VAL A 490 -5.66 -14.29 -9.17
C VAL A 490 -5.28 -15.15 -7.96
N ALA A 491 -4.26 -14.76 -7.21
CA ALA A 491 -3.86 -15.44 -5.99
C ALA A 491 -4.98 -15.45 -4.94
N PHE A 492 -5.70 -14.34 -4.77
CA PHE A 492 -6.83 -14.24 -3.85
C PHE A 492 -8.01 -15.14 -4.27
N VAL A 493 -8.38 -15.13 -5.54
CA VAL A 493 -9.44 -16.00 -6.08
C VAL A 493 -9.06 -17.47 -5.91
N PHE A 494 -7.81 -17.83 -6.24
CA PHE A 494 -7.30 -19.19 -6.01
C PHE A 494 -7.36 -19.57 -4.52
N ALA A 495 -6.95 -18.67 -3.63
CA ALA A 495 -6.97 -18.90 -2.19
C ALA A 495 -8.40 -19.14 -1.66
N LEU A 496 -9.40 -18.42 -2.18
CA LEU A 496 -10.81 -18.64 -1.88
C LEU A 496 -11.29 -20.01 -2.37
N ILE A 497 -11.03 -20.33 -3.65
CA ILE A 497 -11.41 -21.62 -4.25
C ILE A 497 -10.77 -22.78 -3.48
N TYR A 498 -9.48 -22.68 -3.19
CA TYR A 498 -8.76 -23.71 -2.45
C TYR A 498 -9.33 -23.92 -1.04
N THR A 499 -9.67 -22.83 -0.34
CA THR A 499 -10.14 -22.86 1.05
C THR A 499 -11.56 -23.40 1.19
N PHE A 500 -12.46 -22.99 0.28
CA PHE A 500 -13.88 -23.27 0.37
C PHE A 500 -14.32 -24.50 -0.46
N ILE A 501 -13.65 -24.78 -1.58
CA ILE A 501 -14.03 -25.89 -2.48
C ILE A 501 -13.07 -27.07 -2.27
N ILE A 502 -11.81 -26.93 -2.71
CA ILE A 502 -10.85 -28.05 -2.81
C ILE A 502 -10.58 -28.70 -1.44
N LYS A 503 -10.28 -27.89 -0.42
CA LYS A 503 -9.98 -28.40 0.91
C LYS A 503 -11.21 -29.01 1.61
N ALA A 504 -12.42 -28.56 1.25
CA ALA A 504 -13.65 -29.15 1.76
C ALA A 504 -13.87 -30.54 1.16
N GLU A 505 -13.67 -30.70 -0.14
CA GLU A 505 -13.77 -31.98 -0.85
C GLU A 505 -12.72 -32.99 -0.39
N LEU A 506 -11.45 -32.59 -0.26
CA LEU A 506 -10.38 -33.45 0.29
C LEU A 506 -10.69 -33.93 1.71
N GLY A 507 -11.26 -33.07 2.54
CA GLY A 507 -11.71 -33.43 3.87
C GLY A 507 -12.81 -34.48 3.85
N ALA A 508 -13.78 -34.36 2.94
CA ALA A 508 -14.86 -35.32 2.77
C ALA A 508 -14.37 -36.67 2.22
N ALA A 509 -13.46 -36.65 1.24
CA ALA A 509 -12.86 -37.85 0.67
C ALA A 509 -12.07 -38.65 1.71
N LYS A 510 -11.24 -37.97 2.51
CA LYS A 510 -10.49 -38.60 3.59
C LYS A 510 -11.40 -39.18 4.66
N LEU A 511 -12.47 -38.45 5.03
CA LEU A 511 -13.46 -38.96 5.99
C LEU A 511 -14.10 -40.25 5.49
N LYS A 512 -14.47 -40.30 4.20
CA LYS A 512 -15.07 -41.48 3.56
C LYS A 512 -14.14 -42.68 3.61
N GLU A 513 -12.86 -42.49 3.32
CA GLU A 513 -11.84 -43.53 3.39
C GLU A 513 -11.64 -44.05 4.83
N GLU A 514 -11.52 -43.15 5.82
CA GLU A 514 -11.41 -43.52 7.24
C GLU A 514 -12.64 -44.30 7.73
N THR A 515 -13.86 -43.88 7.36
CA THR A 515 -15.08 -44.66 7.69
C THR A 515 -15.11 -46.03 7.02
N SER A 516 -14.67 -46.14 5.77
CA SER A 516 -14.63 -47.43 5.06
C SER A 516 -13.63 -48.40 5.70
N GLN A 517 -12.46 -47.92 6.13
CA GLN A 517 -11.49 -48.72 6.87
C GLN A 517 -12.03 -49.14 8.22
N LEU A 518 -12.69 -48.23 8.94
CA LEU A 518 -13.26 -48.53 10.25
C LEU A 518 -14.35 -49.60 10.16
N GLN A 519 -15.22 -49.51 9.15
CA GLN A 519 -16.27 -50.50 8.90
C GLN A 519 -15.67 -51.87 8.56
N SER A 520 -14.63 -51.92 7.71
CA SER A 520 -13.90 -53.17 7.43
C SER A 520 -13.28 -53.78 8.69
N ASN A 521 -12.70 -52.97 9.58
CA ASN A 521 -12.11 -53.45 10.82
C ASN A 521 -13.19 -53.98 11.78
N ILE A 522 -14.35 -53.34 11.84
CA ILE A 522 -15.51 -53.80 12.61
C ILE A 522 -15.98 -55.17 12.10
N THR A 523 -16.07 -55.38 10.78
CA THR A 523 -16.43 -56.67 10.19
C THR A 523 -15.39 -57.76 10.52
N GLN A 524 -14.10 -57.45 10.49
CA GLN A 524 -13.06 -58.43 10.89
C GLN A 524 -13.18 -58.83 12.36
N VAL A 525 -13.45 -57.87 13.26
CA VAL A 525 -13.69 -58.16 14.67
C VAL A 525 -14.95 -59.02 14.84
N HIS A 526 -16.00 -58.74 14.07
CA HIS A 526 -17.22 -59.53 14.05
C HIS A 526 -16.97 -61.00 13.72
N ASP A 527 -16.28 -61.26 12.59
CA ASP A 527 -15.95 -62.62 12.15
C ASP A 527 -15.08 -63.37 13.18
N LEU A 528 -14.12 -62.68 13.80
CA LEU A 528 -13.24 -63.26 14.81
C LEU A 528 -14.02 -63.65 16.07
N VAL A 529 -14.92 -62.78 16.52
CA VAL A 529 -15.74 -62.97 17.72
C VAL A 529 -16.74 -64.13 17.50
N GLU A 530 -17.36 -64.21 16.33
CA GLU A 530 -18.26 -65.31 15.97
C GLU A 530 -17.51 -66.65 15.90
N HIS A 531 -16.31 -66.66 15.33
CA HIS A 531 -15.46 -67.85 15.30
C HIS A 531 -15.06 -68.34 16.70
N ILE A 532 -14.71 -67.42 17.62
CA ILE A 532 -14.38 -67.77 19.01
C ILE A 532 -15.61 -68.32 19.75
N SER A 533 -16.79 -67.70 19.59
CA SER A 533 -18.04 -68.20 20.19
C SER A 533 -18.36 -69.61 19.70
N HIS A 534 -18.25 -69.86 18.39
CA HIS A 534 -18.46 -71.19 17.82
C HIS A 534 -17.48 -72.24 18.35
N HIS A 535 -16.22 -71.87 18.56
CA HIS A 535 -15.20 -72.74 19.12
C HIS A 535 -15.45 -73.03 20.60
N ALA A 536 -15.78 -72.01 21.39
CA ALA A 536 -16.10 -72.12 22.81
C ALA A 536 -17.30 -73.04 23.05
N LYS A 537 -18.37 -72.87 22.26
CA LYS A 537 -19.57 -73.71 22.31
C LYS A 537 -19.30 -75.16 21.92
N ARG A 538 -18.40 -75.39 20.95
CA ARG A 538 -17.97 -76.74 20.58
C ARG A 538 -17.19 -77.41 21.72
N CYS A 539 -16.27 -76.68 22.36
CA CYS A 539 -15.54 -77.17 23.54
C CYS A 539 -16.48 -77.47 24.73
N GLU A 540 -17.47 -76.63 24.99
CA GLU A 540 -18.48 -76.87 26.02
C GLU A 540 -19.22 -78.20 25.82
N VAL A 541 -19.66 -78.49 24.59
CA VAL A 541 -20.35 -79.75 24.25
C VAL A 541 -19.47 -80.96 24.52
N PHE A 542 -18.17 -80.90 24.24
CA PHE A 542 -17.24 -81.99 24.53
C PHE A 542 -16.97 -82.19 26.02
N LEU A 543 -17.09 -81.14 26.83
CA LEU A 543 -16.74 -81.17 28.26
C LEU A 543 -17.93 -81.48 29.17
N LYS A 544 -19.17 -81.33 28.67
CA LYS A 544 -20.42 -81.38 29.45
C LYS A 544 -20.68 -82.70 30.18
N ASP A 545 -20.19 -83.83 29.66
CA ASP A 545 -20.46 -85.17 30.21
C ASP A 545 -19.26 -85.77 30.96
N THR A 546 -18.26 -84.95 31.32
CA THR A 546 -17.03 -85.43 31.98
C THR A 546 -17.16 -85.38 33.51
N PRO A 547 -16.81 -86.46 34.24
CA PRO A 547 -16.97 -86.54 35.69
C PRO A 547 -15.90 -85.77 36.49
N ASP A 548 -14.92 -85.15 35.82
CA ASP A 548 -13.81 -84.42 36.44
C ASP A 548 -14.25 -83.00 36.84
N GLN A 549 -13.98 -82.63 38.09
CA GLN A 549 -14.39 -81.36 38.68
C GLN A 549 -13.67 -80.16 38.03
N ASP A 550 -12.40 -80.33 37.62
CA ASP A 550 -11.61 -79.28 36.96
C ASP A 550 -12.13 -79.01 35.54
N LEU A 551 -12.66 -80.05 34.86
CA LEU A 551 -13.25 -79.91 33.52
C LEU A 551 -14.64 -79.27 33.56
N GLN A 552 -15.38 -79.42 34.66
CA GLN A 552 -16.63 -78.68 34.87
C GLN A 552 -16.39 -77.18 35.12
N GLU A 553 -15.34 -76.82 35.86
CA GLU A 553 -14.93 -75.42 36.05
C GLU A 553 -14.53 -74.78 34.71
N LEU A 554 -13.79 -75.53 33.88
CA LEU A 554 -13.41 -75.09 32.53
C LEU A 554 -14.63 -74.84 31.62
N SER A 555 -15.64 -75.71 31.69
CA SER A 555 -16.92 -75.55 31.00
C SER A 555 -17.66 -74.28 31.46
N GLY A 556 -17.63 -73.99 32.78
CA GLY A 556 -18.15 -72.75 33.36
C GLY A 556 -17.48 -71.49 32.79
N HIS A 557 -16.14 -71.46 32.73
CA HIS A 557 -15.39 -70.35 32.15
C HIS A 557 -15.66 -70.18 30.65
N LEU A 558 -15.79 -71.27 29.89
CA LEU A 558 -16.16 -71.21 28.46
C LEU A 558 -17.53 -70.57 28.26
N ARG A 559 -18.51 -70.88 29.12
CA ARG A 559 -19.83 -70.26 29.09
C ARG A 559 -19.79 -68.77 29.42
N GLU A 560 -18.96 -68.38 30.38
CA GLU A 560 -18.78 -66.96 30.72
C GLU A 560 -18.10 -66.18 29.59
N ILE A 561 -17.12 -66.79 28.92
CA ILE A 561 -16.48 -66.24 27.71
C ILE A 561 -17.50 -66.04 26.59
N ASP A 562 -18.38 -67.01 26.34
CA ASP A 562 -19.44 -66.88 25.31
C ASP A 562 -20.42 -65.75 25.61
N ILE A 563 -20.83 -65.57 26.88
CA ILE A 563 -21.68 -64.46 27.31
C ILE A 563 -20.97 -63.12 27.10
N LYS A 564 -19.70 -63.01 27.48
CA LYS A 564 -18.89 -61.79 27.31
C LYS A 564 -18.67 -61.44 25.84
N ILE A 565 -18.53 -62.45 24.98
CA ILE A 565 -18.48 -62.31 23.53
C ILE A 565 -19.80 -61.74 22.99
N HIS A 566 -20.95 -62.23 23.44
CA HIS A 566 -22.25 -61.69 23.05
C HIS A 566 -22.45 -60.24 23.51
N GLU A 567 -21.98 -59.86 24.71
CA GLU A 567 -21.98 -58.47 25.16
C GLU A 567 -21.11 -57.59 24.25
N LEU A 568 -19.89 -58.04 23.95
CA LEU A 568 -18.97 -57.32 23.06
C LEU A 568 -19.58 -57.11 21.67
N PHE A 569 -20.25 -58.13 21.13
CA PHE A 569 -20.98 -58.06 19.86
C PHE A 569 -22.05 -56.97 19.88
N GLY A 570 -22.84 -56.90 20.95
CA GLY A 570 -23.85 -55.86 21.14
C GLY A 570 -23.25 -54.45 21.13
N HIS A 571 -22.10 -54.26 21.78
CA HIS A 571 -21.38 -52.99 21.82
C HIS A 571 -20.84 -52.59 20.44
N VAL A 572 -20.23 -53.53 19.72
CA VAL A 572 -19.70 -53.29 18.37
C VAL A 572 -20.81 -52.86 17.41
N LYS A 573 -21.94 -53.56 17.43
CA LYS A 573 -23.11 -53.25 16.59
C LYS A 573 -23.75 -51.89 16.95
N HIS A 574 -23.75 -51.53 18.23
CA HIS A 574 -24.21 -50.21 18.67
C HIS A 574 -23.33 -49.08 18.12
N VAL A 575 -22.00 -49.26 18.17
CA VAL A 575 -21.03 -48.30 17.63
C VAL A 575 -21.14 -48.17 16.11
N GLU A 576 -21.32 -49.29 15.39
CA GLU A 576 -21.54 -49.31 13.93
C GLU A 576 -22.78 -48.49 13.54
N ASN A 577 -23.91 -48.71 14.21
CA ASN A 577 -25.14 -47.96 13.95
C ASN A 577 -24.98 -46.45 14.23
N GLN A 578 -24.30 -46.09 15.32
CA GLN A 578 -24.04 -44.68 15.63
C GLN A 578 -23.17 -43.99 14.58
N LEU A 579 -22.14 -44.69 14.08
CA LEU A 579 -21.26 -44.16 13.04
C LEU A 579 -22.01 -43.95 11.72
N GLN A 580 -22.90 -44.88 11.35
CA GLN A 580 -23.69 -44.78 10.13
C GLN A 580 -24.71 -43.62 10.21
N ASP A 581 -25.41 -43.47 11.33
CA ASP A 581 -26.32 -42.34 11.58
C ASP A 581 -25.61 -40.98 11.53
N ASP A 582 -24.41 -40.89 12.13
CA ASP A 582 -23.60 -39.67 12.12
C ASP A 582 -23.06 -39.34 10.73
N TYR A 583 -22.71 -40.36 9.93
CA TYR A 583 -22.32 -40.19 8.54
C TYR A 583 -23.48 -39.66 7.69
N GLU A 584 -24.67 -40.26 7.77
CA GLU A 584 -25.85 -39.80 7.02
C GLU A 584 -26.27 -38.37 7.40
N LYS A 585 -26.24 -38.04 8.69
CA LYS A 585 -26.49 -36.67 9.16
C LYS A 585 -25.49 -35.68 8.59
N ARG A 586 -24.21 -36.04 8.51
CA ARG A 586 -23.15 -35.16 7.98
C ARG A 586 -23.18 -35.06 6.46
N ALA A 587 -23.50 -36.14 5.76
CA ALA A 587 -23.69 -36.13 4.31
C ALA A 587 -24.83 -35.16 3.90
N LYS A 588 -25.96 -35.18 4.63
CA LYS A 588 -27.07 -34.25 4.44
C LYS A 588 -26.73 -32.78 4.75
N GLN A 589 -25.74 -32.52 5.62
CA GLN A 589 -25.29 -31.16 5.95
C GLN A 589 -24.20 -30.62 5.00
N GLY A 590 -23.46 -31.51 4.34
CA GLY A 590 -22.40 -31.12 3.38
C GLY A 590 -22.90 -30.88 1.97
N PHE A 591 -24.00 -31.53 1.57
CA PHE A 591 -24.67 -31.33 0.29
C PHE A 591 -26.16 -31.13 0.55
N PRO A 592 -26.69 -29.88 0.56
CA PRO A 592 -28.12 -29.71 0.38
C PRO A 592 -28.44 -30.30 -0.99
N SER A 593 -29.22 -31.36 -1.01
CA SER A 593 -29.75 -31.97 -2.23
C SER A 593 -30.29 -30.86 -3.11
N GLN A 594 -29.66 -30.65 -4.27
CA GLN A 594 -30.29 -29.99 -5.40
C GLN A 594 -31.48 -30.88 -5.83
N GLN A 595 -32.61 -30.65 -5.18
CA GLN A 595 -33.93 -30.96 -5.69
C GLN A 595 -34.67 -29.64 -5.75
N ASN A 596 -34.48 -28.95 -6.87
CA ASN A 596 -35.51 -28.31 -7.67
C ASN A 596 -34.90 -27.83 -8.99
#